data_AF-A0A4Q2RLJ4-F1
#
_entry.id   AF-A0A4Q2RLJ4-F1
#
_cell.length_a   1.000
_cell.length_b   1.000
_cell.length_c   1.000
_cell.angle_alpha   90.00
_cell.angle_beta   90.00
_cell.angle_gamma   90.00
#
_symmetry.space_group_name_H-M   'P 1'
#
loop_
_entity.id
_entity.type
_entity.pdbx_description
1 polymer ?
#
loop_
_entity_poly.entity_id
_entity_poly.type
_entity_poly.pdbx_seq_one_letter_code
_entity_poly.pdbx_strand_id
1 'polypeptide(L)'
;MTAASDTMRIERDSLGEVPVPADHLWGAQTQRSLTFFPIGTDRFTWGRSVIRALGVLKKCAALANGELGQLPGDKVDMIAAAAQEVIDGQHDGEFPLVVFQTGSGTQTNMNANEVIANLAIRKAGGQLGSKKPINPNDDVNRGQSSNDAFPTAMHIAVVEDIAARLVPAVTALRDTFAEKGAAGADVILVGRTHLQDATPITLEQVFSGWVAQLDEALDGVRRSLPGLYALALGGTAVGTGINTHPRFGEVAAAMIARETGHPFVTAPNKFAALSAHDAVVAASGALRVLAGACMKIANDVRWYASGPRAGLAELTIPENEPGSSIMPGKINPTQCEALTMVAVQVFGNDHAVAFAGSQGNFQLNVFKPVMLHNILESIALLSDGLHAFNSFCAVGIAPNLRKIKQNLDGSLMLVTALNPHIGYETSAKISLMAYREDMTLRDAAMKFGVSGEDFDAWVRPGDMTHPLAG
;
A
#
# COMPACT_ATOMS: atom_id res chain seq x y z
N MET A 1 -32.58 43.17 -16.80
CA MET A 1 -31.19 43.12 -16.29
C MET A 1 -31.27 42.86 -14.79
N THR A 2 -31.25 41.60 -14.37
CA THR A 2 -31.16 41.20 -12.95
C THR A 2 -30.84 39.69 -12.91
N ALA A 3 -30.02 39.28 -11.93
CA ALA A 3 -29.68 37.89 -11.56
C ALA A 3 -28.46 37.19 -12.21
N ALA A 4 -27.33 37.87 -12.40
CA ALA A 4 -26.04 37.21 -12.70
C ALA A 4 -24.89 37.55 -11.72
N SER A 5 -25.15 38.35 -10.67
CA SER A 5 -24.09 38.84 -9.77
C SER A 5 -23.95 38.11 -8.43
N ASP A 6 -24.85 37.17 -8.08
CA ASP A 6 -24.84 36.48 -6.77
C ASP A 6 -24.12 35.11 -6.76
N THR A 7 -23.57 34.67 -7.89
CA THR A 7 -22.91 33.35 -7.99
C THR A 7 -21.40 33.38 -7.76
N MET A 8 -20.77 34.55 -7.82
CA MET A 8 -19.32 34.72 -7.69
C MET A 8 -19.01 35.81 -6.66
N ARG A 9 -18.00 35.59 -5.82
CA ARG A 9 -17.38 36.62 -4.98
C ARG A 9 -16.03 37.01 -5.56
N ILE A 10 -15.65 38.28 -5.41
CA ILE A 10 -14.32 38.75 -5.80
C ILE A 10 -13.39 38.60 -4.60
N GLU A 11 -12.36 37.76 -4.75
CA GLU A 11 -11.24 37.71 -3.82
C GLU A 11 -10.00 38.34 -4.44
N ARG A 12 -9.01 38.64 -3.60
CA ARG A 12 -7.73 39.22 -4.03
C ARG A 12 -6.56 38.47 -3.43
N ASP A 13 -5.58 38.19 -4.27
CA ASP A 13 -4.23 37.78 -3.89
C ASP A 13 -3.21 38.88 -4.30
N SER A 14 -1.92 38.61 -4.19
CA SER A 14 -0.87 39.57 -4.55
C SER A 14 -0.81 39.88 -6.05
N LEU A 15 -1.40 39.04 -6.91
CA LEU A 15 -1.40 39.19 -8.37
C LEU A 15 -2.66 39.92 -8.88
N GLY A 16 -3.69 40.08 -8.05
CA GLY A 16 -4.87 40.86 -8.36
C GLY A 16 -6.17 40.20 -7.93
N GLU A 17 -7.27 40.65 -8.53
CA GLU A 17 -8.62 40.14 -8.27
C GLU A 17 -8.86 38.81 -9.00
N VAL A 18 -9.60 37.92 -8.35
CA VAL A 18 -9.99 36.60 -8.87
C VAL A 18 -11.47 36.38 -8.54
N PRO A 19 -12.33 36.12 -9.53
CA PRO A 19 -13.71 35.72 -9.28
C PRO A 19 -13.73 34.25 -8.81
N VAL A 20 -14.29 34.01 -7.62
CA VAL A 20 -14.42 32.71 -6.97
C VAL A 20 -15.91 32.40 -6.79
N PRO A 21 -16.40 31.17 -7.04
CA PRO A 21 -17.80 30.84 -6.75
C PRO A 21 -18.18 31.14 -5.31
N ALA A 22 -19.35 31.74 -5.09
CA ALA A 22 -19.75 32.27 -3.77
C ALA A 22 -20.04 31.18 -2.72
N ASP A 23 -20.39 29.98 -3.16
CA ASP A 23 -20.75 28.81 -2.35
C ASP A 23 -19.53 28.02 -1.84
N HIS A 24 -18.39 28.11 -2.53
CA HIS A 24 -17.17 27.40 -2.16
C HIS A 24 -16.34 28.07 -1.06
N LEU A 25 -15.64 27.27 -0.26
CA LEU A 25 -14.77 27.69 0.85
C LEU A 25 -13.36 28.06 0.40
N TRP A 26 -12.87 27.56 -0.74
CA TRP A 26 -11.53 27.94 -1.24
C TRP A 26 -11.48 29.39 -1.72
N GLY A 27 -10.30 30.00 -1.82
CA GLY A 27 -10.12 31.40 -2.16
C GLY A 27 -9.41 31.66 -3.49
N ALA A 28 -8.86 32.88 -3.63
CA ALA A 28 -8.23 33.35 -4.85
C ALA A 28 -7.09 32.44 -5.35
N GLN A 29 -6.24 31.90 -4.47
CA GLN A 29 -5.08 31.11 -4.89
C GLN A 29 -5.48 29.73 -5.38
N THR A 30 -6.45 29.09 -4.73
CA THR A 30 -7.04 27.83 -5.20
C THR A 30 -7.71 28.03 -6.55
N GLN A 31 -8.53 29.08 -6.70
CA GLN A 31 -9.19 29.38 -7.96
C GLN A 31 -8.20 29.64 -9.10
N ARG A 32 -7.11 30.36 -8.81
CA ARG A 32 -6.03 30.59 -9.77
C ARG A 32 -5.34 29.27 -10.16
N SER A 33 -5.12 28.38 -9.19
CA SER A 33 -4.52 27.07 -9.45
C SER A 33 -5.41 26.21 -10.36
N LEU A 34 -6.72 26.20 -10.14
CA LEU A 34 -7.67 25.48 -11.02
C LEU A 34 -7.58 25.96 -12.47
N THR A 35 -7.44 27.27 -12.68
CA THR A 35 -7.32 27.85 -14.03
C THR A 35 -6.02 27.46 -14.73
N PHE A 36 -4.89 27.44 -14.02
CA PHE A 36 -3.58 27.27 -14.65
C PHE A 36 -3.04 25.84 -14.64
N PHE A 37 -3.60 24.94 -13.84
CA PHE A 37 -3.19 23.54 -13.76
C PHE A 37 -4.32 22.54 -14.05
N PRO A 38 -5.06 22.65 -15.18
CA PRO A 38 -6.14 21.72 -15.53
C PRO A 38 -5.57 20.41 -16.13
N ILE A 39 -4.66 19.74 -15.41
CA ILE A 39 -3.93 18.56 -15.89
C ILE A 39 -4.44 17.33 -15.14
N GLY A 40 -5.13 16.42 -15.84
CA GLY A 40 -5.55 15.14 -15.27
C GLY A 40 -6.64 15.24 -14.21
N THR A 41 -7.52 16.25 -14.31
CA THR A 41 -8.53 16.66 -13.31
C THR A 41 -9.48 15.56 -12.84
N ASP A 42 -9.72 14.53 -13.64
CA ASP A 42 -10.69 13.48 -13.29
C ASP A 42 -10.07 12.35 -12.43
N ARG A 43 -8.75 12.18 -12.52
CA ARG A 43 -8.02 11.07 -11.87
C ARG A 43 -7.02 11.55 -10.83
N PHE A 44 -6.32 12.63 -11.12
CA PHE A 44 -5.18 13.07 -10.34
C PHE A 44 -5.58 14.20 -9.40
N THR A 45 -6.64 14.01 -8.63
CA THR A 45 -7.11 14.93 -7.58
C THR A 45 -6.83 14.35 -6.21
N TRP A 46 -6.73 15.22 -5.19
CA TRP A 46 -6.42 14.77 -3.84
C TRP A 46 -7.59 14.05 -3.20
N GLY A 47 -7.32 12.82 -2.75
CA GLY A 47 -8.26 12.05 -1.94
C GLY A 47 -8.21 12.41 -0.46
N ARG A 48 -9.11 11.76 0.30
CA ARG A 48 -9.32 11.94 1.74
C ARG A 48 -8.02 11.91 2.56
N SER A 49 -7.10 10.99 2.28
CA SER A 49 -5.87 10.81 3.07
C SER A 49 -5.03 12.10 3.11
N VAL A 50 -4.93 12.81 1.97
CA VAL A 50 -4.17 14.07 1.88
C VAL A 50 -4.94 15.21 2.55
N ILE A 51 -6.25 15.30 2.33
CA ILE A 51 -7.11 16.35 2.91
C ILE A 51 -7.11 16.25 4.44
N ARG A 52 -7.28 15.04 4.97
CA ARG A 52 -7.20 14.78 6.42
C ARG A 52 -5.85 15.17 6.98
N ALA A 53 -4.75 14.76 6.33
CA ALA A 53 -3.40 15.10 6.78
C ALA A 53 -3.13 16.61 6.82
N LEU A 54 -3.67 17.36 5.85
CA LEU A 54 -3.64 18.84 5.85
C LEU A 54 -4.44 19.39 7.04
N GLY A 55 -5.64 18.86 7.31
CA GLY A 55 -6.43 19.22 8.49
C GLY A 55 -5.65 19.00 9.80
N VAL A 56 -5.07 17.82 10.00
CA VAL A 56 -4.23 17.48 11.18
C VAL A 56 -3.08 18.46 11.33
N LEU A 57 -2.35 18.70 10.24
CA LEU A 57 -1.24 19.65 10.20
C LEU A 57 -1.68 21.04 10.66
N LYS A 58 -2.77 21.57 10.10
CA LYS A 58 -3.22 22.95 10.39
C LYS A 58 -3.79 23.08 11.79
N LYS A 59 -4.53 22.09 12.29
CA LYS A 59 -4.99 22.03 13.68
C LYS A 59 -3.80 22.07 14.64
N CYS A 60 -2.83 21.19 14.45
CA CYS A 60 -1.68 21.08 15.34
C CYS A 60 -0.75 22.29 15.26
N ALA A 61 -0.59 22.89 14.07
CA ALA A 61 0.17 24.13 13.92
C ALA A 61 -0.49 25.31 14.64
N ALA A 62 -1.82 25.44 14.60
CA ALA A 62 -2.53 26.49 15.33
C ALA A 62 -2.37 26.32 16.85
N LEU A 63 -2.59 25.10 17.36
CA LEU A 63 -2.40 24.77 18.76
C LEU A 63 -0.96 25.04 19.23
N ALA A 64 0.05 24.68 18.43
CA ALA A 64 1.46 24.91 18.75
C ALA A 64 1.78 26.40 18.82
N ASN A 65 1.25 27.20 17.89
CA ASN A 65 1.38 28.65 17.94
C ASN A 65 0.67 29.24 19.17
N GLY A 66 -0.47 28.69 19.59
CA GLY A 66 -1.15 29.06 20.83
C GLY A 66 -0.29 28.80 22.07
N GLU A 67 0.25 27.58 22.20
CA GLU A 67 1.14 27.19 23.31
C GLU A 67 2.40 28.09 23.37
N LEU A 68 2.90 28.52 22.22
CA LEU A 68 4.09 29.36 22.10
C LEU A 68 3.78 30.87 22.12
N GLY A 69 2.53 31.26 22.37
CA GLY A 69 2.10 32.67 22.40
C GLY A 69 2.26 33.42 21.08
N GLN A 70 2.35 32.70 19.95
CA GLN A 70 2.52 33.26 18.60
C GLN A 70 1.18 33.55 17.90
N LEU A 71 0.07 33.00 18.42
CA LEU A 71 -1.27 33.23 17.91
C LEU A 71 -2.26 33.44 19.07
N PRO A 72 -3.15 34.44 19.02
CA PRO A 72 -4.18 34.66 20.04
C PRO A 72 -5.11 33.46 20.22
N GLY A 73 -5.53 33.20 21.47
CA GLY A 73 -6.31 32.01 21.82
C GLY A 73 -7.65 31.89 21.09
N ASP A 74 -8.36 33.01 20.89
CA ASP A 74 -9.61 33.05 20.13
C ASP A 74 -9.41 32.58 18.67
N LYS A 75 -8.30 33.00 18.03
CA LYS A 75 -7.95 32.53 16.69
C LYS A 75 -7.54 31.07 16.67
N VAL A 76 -6.80 30.60 17.69
CA VAL A 76 -6.41 29.19 17.82
C VAL A 76 -7.66 28.32 17.86
N ASP A 77 -8.64 28.67 18.70
CA ASP A 77 -9.89 27.92 18.85
C ASP A 77 -10.70 27.87 17.54
N MET A 78 -10.82 29.01 16.85
CA MET A 78 -11.51 29.08 15.56
C MET A 78 -10.86 28.19 14.49
N ILE A 79 -9.52 28.23 14.38
CA ILE A 79 -8.78 27.45 13.39
C ILE A 79 -8.82 25.96 13.74
N ALA A 80 -8.63 25.60 15.01
CA ALA A 80 -8.66 24.21 15.45
C ALA A 80 -10.03 23.58 15.20
N ALA A 81 -11.13 24.30 15.46
CA ALA A 81 -12.48 23.83 15.20
C ALA A 81 -12.76 23.66 13.70
N ALA A 82 -12.31 24.60 12.86
CA ALA A 82 -12.47 24.50 11.40
C ALA A 82 -11.62 23.36 10.81
N ALA A 83 -10.37 23.22 11.26
CA ALA A 83 -9.48 22.14 10.85
C ALA A 83 -10.03 20.77 11.29
N GLN A 84 -10.71 20.68 12.44
CA GLN A 84 -11.38 19.44 12.87
C GLN A 84 -12.44 18.98 11.87
N GLU A 85 -13.27 19.88 11.32
CA GLU A 85 -14.27 19.49 10.31
C GLU A 85 -13.61 18.96 9.03
N VAL A 86 -12.42 19.46 8.67
CA VAL A 86 -11.59 18.91 7.59
C VAL A 86 -11.03 17.53 7.97
N ILE A 87 -10.61 17.32 9.22
CA ILE A 87 -10.16 16.02 9.77
C ILE A 87 -11.31 14.99 9.85
N ASP A 88 -12.55 15.45 9.94
CA ASP A 88 -13.76 14.63 10.00
C ASP A 88 -14.36 14.33 8.60
N GLY A 89 -13.88 15.02 7.55
CA GLY A 89 -14.27 14.75 6.16
C GLY A 89 -15.53 15.49 5.72
N GLN A 90 -15.93 16.55 6.44
CA GLN A 90 -17.16 17.28 6.16
C GLN A 90 -17.04 18.21 4.93
N HIS A 91 -15.81 18.50 4.48
CA HIS A 91 -15.53 19.50 3.45
C HIS A 91 -14.57 18.98 2.36
N ASP A 92 -14.54 17.67 2.10
CA ASP A 92 -13.60 17.10 1.11
C ASP A 92 -13.80 17.69 -0.31
N GLY A 93 -15.03 18.06 -0.67
CA GLY A 93 -15.36 18.70 -1.95
C GLY A 93 -14.73 20.10 -2.14
N GLU A 94 -14.14 20.68 -1.10
CA GLU A 94 -13.50 22.00 -1.13
C GLU A 94 -12.00 21.95 -1.47
N PHE A 95 -11.51 20.76 -1.85
CA PHE A 95 -10.12 20.50 -2.21
C PHE A 95 -9.99 20.01 -3.66
N PRO A 96 -10.31 20.87 -4.65
CA PRO A 96 -10.44 20.44 -6.05
C PRO A 96 -9.10 20.33 -6.79
N LEU A 97 -7.97 20.57 -6.13
CA LEU A 97 -6.67 20.68 -6.78
C LEU A 97 -6.09 19.33 -7.19
N VAL A 98 -5.32 19.37 -8.27
CA VAL A 98 -4.67 18.20 -8.86
C VAL A 98 -3.27 17.95 -8.32
N VAL A 99 -2.78 16.73 -8.52
CA VAL A 99 -1.40 16.30 -8.27
C VAL A 99 -0.42 17.11 -9.13
N PHE A 100 -0.74 17.33 -10.40
CA PHE A 100 0.12 18.04 -11.37
C PHE A 100 -0.01 19.57 -11.24
N GLN A 101 0.40 20.06 -10.07
CA GLN A 101 0.43 21.48 -9.68
C GLN A 101 1.90 21.93 -9.48
N THR A 102 2.15 22.96 -8.67
CA THR A 102 3.54 23.27 -8.29
C THR A 102 4.19 22.10 -7.57
N GLY A 103 5.46 21.89 -7.88
CA GLY A 103 6.24 20.76 -7.38
C GLY A 103 6.45 20.73 -5.86
N SER A 104 6.32 21.86 -5.17
CA SER A 104 6.38 21.93 -3.72
C SER A 104 5.05 21.61 -3.02
N GLY A 105 3.93 21.54 -3.76
CA GLY A 105 2.59 21.42 -3.20
C GLY A 105 2.02 22.72 -2.60
N THR A 106 2.61 23.88 -2.93
CA THR A 106 2.16 25.19 -2.43
C THR A 106 0.69 25.46 -2.67
N GLN A 107 0.12 25.16 -3.85
CA GLN A 107 -1.30 25.48 -4.07
C GLN A 107 -2.21 24.64 -3.18
N THR A 108 -1.88 23.37 -2.94
CA THR A 108 -2.63 22.53 -1.99
C THR A 108 -2.47 22.98 -0.53
N ASN A 109 -1.28 23.42 -0.12
CA ASN A 109 -1.11 24.05 1.19
C ASN A 109 -2.00 25.31 1.32
N MET A 110 -2.03 26.15 0.28
CA MET A 110 -2.84 27.36 0.27
C MET A 110 -4.35 27.07 0.20
N ASN A 111 -4.75 26.01 -0.49
CA ASN A 111 -6.14 25.56 -0.51
C ASN A 111 -6.60 25.15 0.89
N ALA A 112 -5.81 24.38 1.64
CA ALA A 112 -6.11 24.09 3.04
C ALA A 112 -6.19 25.36 3.90
N ASN A 113 -5.25 26.29 3.72
CA ASN A 113 -5.26 27.57 4.44
C ASN A 113 -6.53 28.39 4.15
N GLU A 114 -6.92 28.50 2.88
CA GLU A 114 -8.09 29.26 2.44
C GLU A 114 -9.39 28.62 2.95
N VAL A 115 -9.56 27.31 2.79
CA VAL A 115 -10.74 26.58 3.25
C VAL A 115 -10.92 26.70 4.76
N ILE A 116 -9.86 26.44 5.53
CA ILE A 116 -9.92 26.52 7.00
C ILE A 116 -10.17 27.94 7.47
N ALA A 117 -9.52 28.95 6.86
CA ALA A 117 -9.77 30.35 7.18
C ALA A 117 -11.22 30.73 6.91
N ASN A 118 -11.74 30.42 5.73
CA ASN A 118 -13.11 30.77 5.33
C ASN A 118 -14.15 30.02 6.16
N LEU A 119 -13.90 28.77 6.53
CA LEU A 119 -14.77 28.02 7.43
C LEU A 119 -14.81 28.66 8.82
N ALA A 120 -13.65 29.02 9.38
CA ALA A 120 -13.56 29.72 10.65
C ALA A 120 -14.27 31.09 10.61
N ILE A 121 -14.09 31.86 9.53
CA ILE A 121 -14.78 33.13 9.31
C ILE A 121 -16.30 32.95 9.28
N ARG A 122 -16.78 31.97 8.50
CA ARG A 122 -18.22 31.67 8.37
C ARG A 122 -18.83 31.35 9.73
N LYS A 123 -18.15 30.53 10.54
CA LYS A 123 -18.60 30.16 11.89
C LYS A 123 -18.58 31.34 12.87
N ALA A 124 -17.70 32.30 12.67
CA ALA A 124 -17.65 33.56 13.42
C ALA A 124 -18.67 34.61 12.91
N GLY A 125 -19.53 34.28 11.94
CA GLY A 125 -20.50 35.20 11.34
C GLY A 125 -19.89 36.24 10.41
N GLY A 126 -18.63 36.04 9.98
CA GLY A 126 -17.93 36.92 9.06
C GLY A 126 -18.25 36.63 7.58
N GLN A 127 -17.76 37.50 6.70
CA GLN A 127 -17.93 37.36 5.26
C GLN A 127 -16.79 36.53 4.64
N LEU A 128 -17.14 35.50 3.88
CA LEU A 128 -16.16 34.69 3.12
C LEU A 128 -15.26 35.55 2.24
N GLY A 129 -13.98 35.21 2.16
CA GLY A 129 -12.97 35.92 1.37
C GLY A 129 -12.47 37.23 2.01
N SER A 130 -13.09 37.69 3.10
CA SER A 130 -12.68 38.93 3.79
C SER A 130 -11.33 38.83 4.48
N LYS A 131 -10.86 37.59 4.75
CA LYS A 131 -9.65 37.30 5.55
C LYS A 131 -9.72 37.86 6.98
N LYS A 132 -10.94 38.06 7.50
CA LYS A 132 -11.21 38.57 8.85
C LYS A 132 -12.33 37.75 9.51
N PRO A 133 -12.16 37.30 10.76
CA PRO A 133 -11.01 37.56 11.65
C PRO A 133 -9.78 36.68 11.39
N ILE A 134 -9.90 35.65 10.53
CA ILE A 134 -8.83 34.68 10.25
C ILE A 134 -8.23 34.92 8.86
N ASN A 135 -6.94 35.17 8.81
CA ASN A 135 -6.18 35.30 7.57
C ASN A 135 -5.52 33.95 7.20
N PRO A 136 -5.65 33.47 5.95
CA PRO A 136 -5.07 32.20 5.54
C PRO A 136 -3.54 32.14 5.67
N ASN A 137 -2.83 33.25 5.46
CA ASN A 137 -1.36 33.31 5.60
C ASN A 137 -0.95 33.67 7.02
N ASP A 138 -1.47 34.77 7.55
CA ASP A 138 -0.97 35.36 8.79
C ASP A 138 -1.39 34.55 10.03
N ASP A 139 -2.51 33.81 9.95
CA ASP A 139 -3.04 33.03 11.06
C ASP A 139 -2.97 31.51 10.78
N VAL A 140 -3.60 31.01 9.70
CA VAL A 140 -3.64 29.54 9.43
C VAL A 140 -2.27 28.99 9.04
N ASN A 141 -1.48 29.77 8.30
CA ASN A 141 -0.11 29.42 7.89
C ASN A 141 0.97 30.04 8.80
N ARG A 142 0.62 30.52 10.00
CA ARG A 142 1.55 31.13 10.96
C ARG A 142 2.69 30.18 11.29
N GLY A 143 3.93 30.65 11.15
CA GLY A 143 5.15 29.87 11.45
C GLY A 143 5.47 28.74 10.48
N GLN A 144 4.75 28.65 9.36
CA GLN A 144 4.86 27.59 8.36
C GLN A 144 5.32 28.15 7.01
N SER A 145 5.89 27.29 6.17
CA SER A 145 6.06 27.48 4.74
C SER A 145 5.34 26.37 4.00
N SER A 146 4.93 26.59 2.75
CA SER A 146 4.49 25.46 1.92
C SER A 146 5.58 24.39 1.77
N ASN A 147 6.85 24.81 1.82
CA ASN A 147 7.99 23.92 1.63
C ASN A 147 8.15 22.92 2.77
N ASP A 148 7.75 23.24 4.00
CA ASP A 148 7.81 22.34 5.16
C ASP A 148 6.44 21.79 5.59
N ALA A 149 5.35 22.50 5.28
CA ALA A 149 3.98 22.06 5.50
C ALA A 149 3.59 20.87 4.62
N PHE A 150 3.79 20.96 3.30
CA PHE A 150 3.39 19.88 2.38
C PHE A 150 4.13 18.55 2.63
N PRO A 151 5.47 18.48 2.78
CA PRO A 151 6.14 17.23 3.17
C PRO A 151 5.68 16.68 4.53
N THR A 152 5.28 17.54 5.46
CA THR A 152 4.70 17.09 6.72
C THR A 152 3.35 16.39 6.49
N ALA A 153 2.47 16.98 5.68
CA ALA A 153 1.21 16.33 5.30
C ALA A 153 1.43 15.03 4.52
N MET A 154 2.44 14.96 3.65
CA MET A 154 2.84 13.73 2.95
C MET A 154 3.12 12.60 3.94
N HIS A 155 3.98 12.87 4.94
CA HIS A 155 4.37 11.87 5.93
C HIS A 155 3.19 11.42 6.81
N ILE A 156 2.33 12.35 7.23
CA ILE A 156 1.11 12.03 7.98
C ILE A 156 0.21 11.08 7.17
N ALA A 157 -0.11 11.44 5.93
CA ALA A 157 -0.99 10.65 5.07
C ALA A 157 -0.45 9.23 4.82
N VAL A 158 0.84 9.11 4.50
CA VAL A 158 1.47 7.81 4.22
C VAL A 158 1.48 6.90 5.45
N VAL A 159 1.84 7.44 6.62
CA VAL A 159 1.87 6.68 7.87
C VAL A 159 0.47 6.22 8.27
N GLU A 160 -0.53 7.12 8.24
CA GLU A 160 -1.91 6.77 8.58
C GLU A 160 -2.46 5.70 7.63
N ASP A 161 -2.24 5.81 6.31
CA ASP A 161 -2.73 4.82 5.34
C ASP A 161 -2.03 3.46 5.46
N ILE A 162 -0.70 3.44 5.73
CA ILE A 162 -0.01 2.18 6.01
C ILE A 162 -0.60 1.51 7.26
N ALA A 163 -0.76 2.26 8.35
CA ALA A 163 -1.21 1.72 9.63
C ALA A 163 -2.68 1.28 9.60
N ALA A 164 -3.56 2.08 9.00
CA ALA A 164 -5.00 1.88 9.04
C ALA A 164 -5.52 0.95 7.92
N ARG A 165 -4.84 0.88 6.77
CA ARG A 165 -5.30 0.10 5.61
C ARG A 165 -4.40 -1.08 5.29
N LEU A 166 -3.12 -0.82 5.10
CA LEU A 166 -2.20 -1.83 4.55
C LEU A 166 -1.86 -2.93 5.56
N VAL A 167 -1.43 -2.54 6.76
CA VAL A 167 -1.03 -3.50 7.80
C VAL A 167 -2.17 -4.48 8.12
N PRO A 168 -3.43 -4.04 8.34
CA PRO A 168 -4.54 -4.96 8.54
C PRO A 168 -4.82 -5.87 7.35
N ALA A 169 -4.76 -5.36 6.10
CA ALA A 169 -5.04 -6.15 4.91
C ALA A 169 -4.01 -7.28 4.69
N VAL A 170 -2.72 -6.98 4.88
CA VAL A 170 -1.64 -7.98 4.80
C VAL A 170 -1.79 -9.02 5.91
N THR A 171 -2.05 -8.58 7.14
CA THR A 171 -2.20 -9.45 8.31
C THR A 171 -3.37 -10.43 8.12
N ALA A 172 -4.52 -9.95 7.67
CA ALA A 172 -5.70 -10.78 7.45
C ALA A 172 -5.48 -11.89 6.41
N LEU A 173 -4.81 -11.57 5.29
CA LEU A 173 -4.47 -12.58 4.28
C LEU A 173 -3.45 -13.59 4.80
N ARG A 174 -2.42 -13.09 5.50
CA ARG A 174 -1.39 -13.91 6.11
C ARG A 174 -1.99 -14.90 7.11
N ASP A 175 -2.87 -14.45 7.99
CA ASP A 175 -3.51 -15.32 8.98
C ASP A 175 -4.44 -16.35 8.32
N THR A 176 -5.18 -15.93 7.29
CA THR A 176 -6.00 -16.87 6.48
C THR A 176 -5.14 -17.97 5.87
N PHE A 177 -3.96 -17.65 5.33
CA PHE A 177 -3.05 -18.67 4.82
C PHE A 177 -2.45 -19.56 5.91
N ALA A 178 -2.14 -19.02 7.08
CA ALA A 178 -1.66 -19.81 8.21
C ALA A 178 -2.72 -20.83 8.66
N GLU A 179 -3.98 -20.43 8.78
CA GLU A 179 -5.10 -21.31 9.12
C GLU A 179 -5.32 -22.39 8.05
N LYS A 180 -5.29 -22.01 6.76
CA LYS A 180 -5.41 -22.95 5.64
C LYS A 180 -4.27 -23.95 5.58
N GLY A 181 -3.05 -23.49 5.85
CA GLY A 181 -1.87 -24.34 5.94
C GLY A 181 -2.04 -25.39 7.04
N ALA A 182 -2.40 -24.96 8.26
CA ALA A 182 -2.61 -25.85 9.40
C ALA A 182 -3.72 -26.89 9.13
N ALA A 183 -4.83 -26.48 8.50
CA ALA A 183 -5.90 -27.39 8.11
C ALA A 183 -5.49 -28.41 7.02
N GLY A 184 -4.40 -28.14 6.30
CA GLY A 184 -3.86 -28.97 5.22
C GLY A 184 -2.58 -29.73 5.59
N ALA A 185 -2.21 -29.83 6.87
CA ALA A 185 -0.95 -30.44 7.32
C ALA A 185 -0.73 -31.87 6.78
N ASP A 186 -1.79 -32.68 6.75
CA ASP A 186 -1.72 -34.07 6.27
C ASP A 186 -1.88 -34.21 4.74
N VAL A 187 -2.08 -33.11 4.01
CA VAL A 187 -2.28 -33.13 2.56
C VAL A 187 -0.93 -33.05 1.86
N ILE A 188 -0.49 -34.19 1.31
CA ILE A 188 0.79 -34.31 0.60
C ILE A 188 0.56 -34.19 -0.90
N LEU A 189 1.31 -33.31 -1.56
CA LEU A 189 1.27 -33.07 -2.99
C LEU A 189 2.67 -33.19 -3.60
N VAL A 190 2.72 -33.19 -4.94
CA VAL A 190 3.98 -33.19 -5.68
C VAL A 190 4.57 -31.78 -5.66
N GLY A 191 5.77 -31.64 -5.09
CA GLY A 191 6.52 -30.40 -5.20
C GLY A 191 6.90 -30.12 -6.65
N ARG A 192 7.12 -28.85 -7.01
CA ARG A 192 7.55 -28.48 -8.37
C ARG A 192 8.70 -27.51 -8.34
N THR A 193 9.76 -27.85 -9.07
CA THR A 193 10.92 -26.98 -9.30
C THR A 193 11.16 -26.91 -10.81
N HIS A 194 11.38 -25.71 -11.35
CA HIS A 194 11.47 -25.51 -12.81
C HIS A 194 10.23 -26.00 -13.58
N LEU A 195 9.05 -25.98 -12.92
CA LEU A 195 7.78 -26.54 -13.40
C LEU A 195 7.77 -28.06 -13.65
N GLN A 196 8.83 -28.77 -13.29
CA GLN A 196 8.90 -30.23 -13.35
C GLN A 196 8.48 -30.83 -12.00
N ASP A 197 8.00 -32.07 -12.02
CA ASP A 197 7.76 -32.85 -10.81
C ASP A 197 9.02 -32.92 -9.96
N ALA A 198 8.86 -32.77 -8.65
CA ALA A 198 9.91 -32.88 -7.65
C ALA A 198 9.45 -33.77 -6.48
N THR A 199 10.19 -33.76 -5.37
CA THR A 199 9.84 -34.54 -4.18
C THR A 199 8.53 -34.06 -3.54
N PRO A 200 7.85 -34.93 -2.75
CA PRO A 200 6.64 -34.56 -2.03
C PRO A 200 6.82 -33.34 -1.11
N ILE A 201 5.74 -32.58 -0.93
CA ILE A 201 5.64 -31.44 -0.01
C ILE A 201 4.24 -31.43 0.61
N THR A 202 4.09 -31.00 1.87
CA THR A 202 2.77 -30.82 2.47
C THR A 202 2.13 -29.51 2.04
N LEU A 203 0.81 -29.45 2.07
CA LEU A 203 0.08 -28.21 1.79
C LEU A 203 0.42 -27.14 2.83
N GLU A 204 0.57 -27.54 4.10
CA GLU A 204 1.08 -26.65 5.15
C GLU A 204 2.43 -26.03 4.77
N GLN A 205 3.40 -26.81 4.29
CA GLN A 205 4.70 -26.30 3.89
C GLN A 205 4.58 -25.29 2.73
N VAL A 206 3.72 -25.54 1.75
CA VAL A 206 3.45 -24.58 0.66
C VAL A 206 2.89 -23.26 1.20
N PHE A 207 1.85 -23.31 2.02
CA PHE A 207 1.24 -22.12 2.60
C PHE A 207 2.17 -21.40 3.57
N SER A 208 3.00 -22.12 4.33
CA SER A 208 4.00 -21.54 5.24
C SER A 208 5.00 -20.66 4.49
N GLY A 209 5.36 -21.03 3.25
CA GLY A 209 6.19 -20.20 2.39
C GLY A 209 5.51 -18.89 2.01
N TRP A 210 4.22 -18.91 1.71
CA TRP A 210 3.44 -17.70 1.43
C TRP A 210 3.27 -16.82 2.66
N VAL A 211 3.00 -17.42 3.83
CA VAL A 211 2.94 -16.72 5.13
C VAL A 211 4.26 -16.02 5.43
N ALA A 212 5.39 -16.73 5.30
CA ALA A 212 6.71 -16.17 5.55
C ALA A 212 7.04 -14.99 4.61
N GLN A 213 6.66 -15.08 3.33
CA GLN A 213 6.84 -13.97 2.39
C GLN A 213 6.03 -12.72 2.76
N LEU A 214 4.79 -12.90 3.24
CA LEU A 214 3.97 -11.78 3.70
C LEU A 214 4.52 -11.18 5.01
N ASP A 215 4.96 -12.01 5.96
CA ASP A 215 5.60 -11.55 7.20
C ASP A 215 6.86 -10.73 6.92
N GLU A 216 7.77 -11.25 6.09
CA GLU A 216 9.03 -10.56 5.74
C GLU A 216 8.78 -9.24 5.01
N ALA A 217 7.83 -9.23 4.06
CA ALA A 217 7.46 -8.02 3.33
C ALA A 217 6.82 -6.96 4.24
N LEU A 218 5.91 -7.37 5.14
CA LEU A 218 5.27 -6.48 6.10
C LEU A 218 6.29 -5.89 7.09
N ASP A 219 7.25 -6.70 7.55
CA ASP A 219 8.33 -6.22 8.39
C ASP A 219 9.25 -5.24 7.63
N GLY A 220 9.44 -5.44 6.32
CA GLY A 220 10.09 -4.45 5.44
C GLY A 220 9.36 -3.11 5.43
N VAL A 221 8.03 -3.12 5.29
CA VAL A 221 7.20 -1.91 5.38
C VAL A 221 7.34 -1.25 6.74
N ARG A 222 7.26 -2.03 7.83
CA ARG A 222 7.42 -1.51 9.21
C ARG A 222 8.79 -0.89 9.46
N ARG A 223 9.86 -1.49 8.92
CA ARG A 223 11.23 -0.92 9.01
C ARG A 223 11.37 0.41 8.26
N SER A 224 10.49 0.74 7.33
CA SER A 224 10.50 2.05 6.65
C SER A 224 9.82 3.17 7.44
N LEU A 225 8.91 2.84 8.38
CA LEU A 225 8.12 3.81 9.15
C LEU A 225 8.95 4.81 9.98
N PRO A 226 10.05 4.45 10.65
CA PRO A 226 10.85 5.40 11.44
C PRO A 226 11.29 6.64 10.66
N GLY A 227 11.63 6.49 9.37
CA GLY A 227 12.00 7.60 8.50
C GLY A 227 10.83 8.54 8.20
N LEU A 228 9.61 7.99 8.10
CA LEU A 228 8.40 8.76 7.84
C LEU A 228 7.90 9.52 9.08
N TYR A 229 8.26 9.09 10.30
CA TYR A 229 7.91 9.82 11.51
C TYR A 229 8.63 11.17 11.66
N ALA A 230 9.74 11.38 10.94
CA ALA A 230 10.49 12.63 10.99
C ALA A 230 9.83 13.71 10.10
N LEU A 231 9.27 14.75 10.73
CA LEU A 231 8.51 15.81 10.06
C LEU A 231 9.37 17.03 9.71
N ALA A 232 9.16 17.58 8.51
CA ALA A 232 9.88 18.76 8.02
C ALA A 232 9.43 20.07 8.69
N LEU A 233 8.24 20.10 9.31
CA LEU A 233 7.65 21.30 9.91
C LEU A 233 8.61 22.04 10.86
N GLY A 234 8.68 23.37 10.70
CA GLY A 234 9.65 24.23 11.36
C GLY A 234 10.93 24.46 10.55
N GLY A 235 11.11 23.77 9.42
CA GLY A 235 12.18 24.04 8.47
C GLY A 235 11.95 25.32 7.65
N THR A 236 10.70 25.76 7.51
CA THR A 236 10.26 26.94 6.76
C THR A 236 10.72 26.89 5.29
N ALA A 237 11.25 27.99 4.74
CA ALA A 237 11.52 28.11 3.30
C ALA A 237 12.63 27.17 2.81
N VAL A 238 13.75 27.10 3.53
CA VAL A 238 14.99 26.43 3.08
C VAL A 238 15.66 25.55 4.15
N GLY A 239 15.01 25.35 5.30
CA GLY A 239 15.48 24.48 6.38
C GLY A 239 16.05 25.22 7.60
N THR A 240 16.24 26.53 7.51
CA THR A 240 16.84 27.35 8.59
C THR A 240 15.88 27.70 9.73
N GLY A 241 14.58 27.54 9.53
CA GLY A 241 13.57 28.00 10.48
C GLY A 241 13.39 29.52 10.52
N ILE A 242 13.74 30.24 9.44
CA ILE A 242 13.51 31.69 9.38
C ILE A 242 12.01 32.02 9.54
N ASN A 243 11.70 33.01 10.37
CA ASN A 243 10.33 33.46 10.67
C ASN A 243 9.43 32.43 11.36
N THR A 244 9.98 31.38 11.99
CA THR A 244 9.24 30.52 12.93
C THR A 244 9.81 30.60 14.33
N HIS A 245 9.02 30.21 15.34
CA HIS A 245 9.50 30.16 16.72
C HIS A 245 10.50 29.00 16.88
N PRO A 246 11.60 29.13 17.65
CA PRO A 246 12.64 28.09 17.76
C PRO A 246 12.13 26.70 18.17
N ARG A 247 11.07 26.66 18.97
CA ARG A 247 10.42 25.42 19.45
C ARG A 247 9.23 24.95 18.60
N PHE A 248 8.86 25.68 17.55
CA PHE A 248 7.64 25.39 16.78
C PHE A 248 7.62 23.98 16.20
N GLY A 249 8.69 23.56 15.53
CA GLY A 249 8.77 22.24 14.90
C GLY A 249 8.65 21.08 15.91
N GLU A 250 9.21 21.22 17.11
CA GLU A 250 9.13 20.21 18.18
C GLU A 250 7.73 20.14 18.77
N VAL A 251 7.15 21.29 19.15
CA VAL A 251 5.81 21.38 19.75
C VAL A 251 4.75 20.90 18.77
N ALA A 252 4.81 21.33 17.52
CA ALA A 252 3.85 20.92 16.50
C ALA A 252 3.96 19.42 16.18
N ALA A 253 5.16 18.86 16.08
CA ALA A 253 5.33 17.42 15.89
C ALA A 253 4.75 16.60 17.06
N ALA A 254 4.97 17.05 18.30
CA ALA A 254 4.38 16.41 19.48
C ALA A 254 2.84 16.48 19.49
N MET A 255 2.26 17.58 19.00
CA MET A 255 0.81 17.69 18.84
C MET A 255 0.28 16.76 17.75
N ILE A 256 0.95 16.69 16.60
CA ILE A 256 0.60 15.76 15.52
C ILE A 256 0.69 14.31 16.01
N ALA A 257 1.71 13.97 16.80
CA ALA A 257 1.85 12.66 17.39
C ALA A 257 0.68 12.30 18.32
N ARG A 258 0.23 13.24 19.16
CA ARG A 258 -0.94 13.04 20.03
C ARG A 258 -2.25 12.92 19.23
N GLU A 259 -2.43 13.75 18.21
CA GLU A 259 -3.63 13.77 17.37
C GLU A 259 -3.81 12.47 16.57
N THR A 260 -2.70 11.93 16.06
CA THR A 260 -2.71 10.74 15.19
C THR A 260 -2.47 9.43 15.93
N GLY A 261 -1.93 9.47 17.15
CA GLY A 261 -1.49 8.28 17.88
C GLY A 261 -0.20 7.65 17.34
N HIS A 262 0.48 8.31 16.38
CA HIS A 262 1.74 7.83 15.80
C HIS A 262 2.94 8.62 16.36
N PRO A 263 4.14 8.03 16.47
CA PRO A 263 5.29 8.64 17.15
C PRO A 263 6.02 9.66 16.27
N PHE A 264 5.30 10.63 15.70
CA PHE A 264 5.87 11.70 14.92
C PHE A 264 6.82 12.58 15.76
N VAL A 265 7.94 12.95 15.14
CA VAL A 265 8.97 13.79 15.75
C VAL A 265 9.44 14.84 14.74
N THR A 266 10.05 15.91 15.23
CA THR A 266 10.66 16.88 14.32
C THR A 266 11.90 16.26 13.65
N ALA A 267 12.07 16.45 12.34
CA ALA A 267 13.24 15.91 11.64
C ALA A 267 14.54 16.50 12.19
N PRO A 268 15.57 15.69 12.48
CA PRO A 268 16.83 16.18 13.06
C PRO A 268 17.59 17.10 12.09
N ASN A 269 17.42 16.91 10.78
CA ASN A 269 17.98 17.77 9.76
C ASN A 269 16.89 18.26 8.81
N LYS A 270 16.57 19.56 8.91
CA LYS A 270 15.53 20.20 8.10
C LYS A 270 15.93 20.43 6.66
N PHE A 271 17.22 20.57 6.37
CA PHE A 271 17.71 20.74 5.00
C PHE A 271 17.41 19.47 4.18
N ALA A 272 17.81 18.31 4.71
CA ALA A 272 17.54 17.01 4.10
C ALA A 272 16.04 16.74 3.93
N ALA A 273 15.24 17.02 4.98
CA ALA A 273 13.78 16.81 4.96
C ALA A 273 13.04 17.68 3.92
N LEU A 274 13.66 18.75 3.41
CA LEU A 274 13.11 19.60 2.36
C LEU A 274 13.67 19.25 0.98
N SER A 275 14.99 19.01 0.91
CA SER A 275 15.74 18.78 -0.33
C SER A 275 15.60 17.36 -0.88
N ALA A 276 15.21 16.39 -0.05
CA ALA A 276 15.05 14.98 -0.41
C ALA A 276 13.85 14.34 0.31
N HIS A 277 13.40 13.19 -0.20
CA HIS A 277 12.27 12.42 0.36
C HIS A 277 12.63 10.94 0.45
N ASP A 278 13.83 10.66 0.96
CA ASP A 278 14.40 9.31 0.97
C ASP A 278 13.54 8.33 1.79
N ALA A 279 12.88 8.81 2.84
CA ALA A 279 11.92 8.01 3.61
C ALA A 279 10.71 7.55 2.77
N VAL A 280 10.20 8.41 1.89
CA VAL A 280 9.10 8.08 0.97
C VAL A 280 9.58 7.11 -0.11
N VAL A 281 10.79 7.31 -0.64
CA VAL A 281 11.40 6.38 -1.61
C VAL A 281 11.63 5.00 -0.98
N ALA A 282 12.15 4.95 0.24
CA ALA A 282 12.39 3.69 0.96
C ALA A 282 11.07 2.95 1.25
N ALA A 283 10.03 3.68 1.68
CA ALA A 283 8.71 3.10 1.91
C ALA A 283 8.10 2.55 0.61
N SER A 284 8.20 3.31 -0.50
CA SER A 284 7.77 2.84 -1.82
C SER A 284 8.50 1.55 -2.25
N GLY A 285 9.81 1.49 -2.04
CA GLY A 285 10.60 0.29 -2.33
C GLY A 285 10.17 -0.93 -1.50
N ALA A 286 9.76 -0.73 -0.24
CA ALA A 286 9.19 -1.78 0.59
C ALA A 286 7.82 -2.25 0.08
N LEU A 287 6.96 -1.34 -0.40
CA LEU A 287 5.70 -1.69 -1.05
C LEU A 287 5.91 -2.50 -2.33
N ARG A 288 6.94 -2.18 -3.12
CA ARG A 288 7.32 -2.99 -4.29
C ARG A 288 7.70 -4.42 -3.91
N VAL A 289 8.43 -4.61 -2.81
CA VAL A 289 8.76 -5.95 -2.30
C VAL A 289 7.49 -6.73 -1.92
N LEU A 290 6.57 -6.08 -1.20
CA LEU A 290 5.25 -6.68 -0.90
C LEU A 290 4.47 -7.03 -2.16
N ALA A 291 4.45 -6.16 -3.17
CA ALA A 291 3.83 -6.45 -4.47
C ALA A 291 4.48 -7.66 -5.16
N GLY A 292 5.79 -7.85 -5.01
CA GLY A 292 6.50 -9.05 -5.50
C GLY A 292 6.03 -10.34 -4.82
N ALA A 293 5.82 -10.31 -3.50
CA ALA A 293 5.22 -11.43 -2.76
C ALA A 293 3.79 -11.70 -3.25
N CYS A 294 2.95 -10.67 -3.35
CA CYS A 294 1.58 -10.80 -3.88
C CYS A 294 1.55 -11.41 -5.28
N MET A 295 2.44 -10.96 -6.18
CA MET A 295 2.56 -11.48 -7.53
C MET A 295 2.87 -12.98 -7.52
N LYS A 296 3.84 -13.42 -6.72
CA LYS A 296 4.21 -14.84 -6.63
C LYS A 296 3.06 -15.68 -6.09
N ILE A 297 2.47 -15.26 -4.97
CA ILE A 297 1.38 -15.99 -4.30
C ILE A 297 0.16 -16.13 -5.23
N ALA A 298 -0.30 -15.04 -5.84
CA ALA A 298 -1.43 -15.07 -6.76
C ALA A 298 -1.15 -15.95 -8.00
N ASN A 299 0.10 -15.95 -8.50
CA ASN A 299 0.53 -16.85 -9.56
C ASN A 299 0.47 -18.32 -9.15
N ASP A 300 0.98 -18.67 -7.98
CA ASP A 300 0.93 -20.04 -7.48
C ASP A 300 -0.53 -20.50 -7.37
N VAL A 301 -1.40 -19.71 -6.72
CA VAL A 301 -2.81 -20.07 -6.52
C VAL A 301 -3.51 -20.33 -7.86
N ARG A 302 -3.34 -19.46 -8.87
CA ARG A 302 -3.97 -19.68 -10.18
C ARG A 302 -3.39 -20.89 -10.94
N TRP A 303 -2.12 -21.22 -10.74
CA TRP A 303 -1.52 -22.41 -11.34
C TRP A 303 -2.01 -23.69 -10.65
N TYR A 304 -2.01 -23.74 -9.32
CA TYR A 304 -2.57 -24.87 -8.58
C TYR A 304 -4.06 -25.10 -8.90
N ALA A 305 -4.81 -24.03 -9.17
CA ALA A 305 -6.21 -24.09 -9.59
C ALA A 305 -6.45 -24.28 -11.09
N SER A 306 -5.39 -24.35 -11.91
CA SER A 306 -5.54 -24.50 -13.37
C SER A 306 -6.23 -25.82 -13.73
N GLY A 307 -7.29 -25.77 -14.53
CA GLY A 307 -8.13 -26.94 -14.77
C GLY A 307 -9.39 -26.62 -15.60
N PRO A 308 -10.47 -27.41 -15.48
CA PRO A 308 -10.68 -28.48 -14.49
C PRO A 308 -10.06 -29.84 -14.86
N ARG A 309 -9.62 -30.04 -16.12
CA ARG A 309 -9.14 -31.36 -16.60
C ARG A 309 -7.74 -31.36 -17.22
N ALA A 310 -7.31 -30.24 -17.80
CA ALA A 310 -6.08 -30.15 -18.58
C ALA A 310 -4.97 -29.33 -17.88
N GLY A 311 -5.09 -29.12 -16.57
CA GLY A 311 -4.11 -28.41 -15.75
C GLY A 311 -3.75 -29.19 -14.48
N LEU A 312 -3.18 -28.50 -13.50
CA LEU A 312 -2.77 -29.11 -12.22
C LEU A 312 -3.97 -29.55 -11.39
N ALA A 313 -4.96 -28.66 -11.23
CA ALA A 313 -6.22 -28.85 -10.50
C ALA A 313 -6.04 -29.43 -9.08
N GLU A 314 -4.92 -29.10 -8.41
CA GLU A 314 -4.61 -29.55 -7.04
C GLU A 314 -5.34 -28.70 -5.99
N LEU A 315 -5.64 -27.45 -6.31
CA LEU A 315 -6.50 -26.58 -5.50
C LEU A 315 -7.78 -26.23 -6.24
N THR A 316 -8.85 -26.00 -5.49
CA THR A 316 -10.07 -25.35 -5.96
C THR A 316 -10.17 -23.96 -5.35
N ILE A 317 -10.75 -23.02 -6.10
CA ILE A 317 -11.02 -21.64 -5.67
C ILE A 317 -12.52 -21.34 -5.79
N PRO A 318 -13.05 -20.35 -5.06
CA PRO A 318 -14.45 -19.95 -5.13
C PRO A 318 -14.95 -19.57 -6.53
N GLU A 319 -16.21 -19.87 -6.77
CA GLU A 319 -16.94 -19.52 -8.00
C GLU A 319 -17.70 -18.21 -7.80
N ASN A 320 -17.02 -17.06 -7.86
CA ASN A 320 -17.66 -15.76 -7.60
C ASN A 320 -18.46 -15.25 -8.79
N GLU A 321 -17.97 -15.51 -10.01
CA GLU A 321 -18.61 -15.11 -11.26
C GLU A 321 -18.56 -16.25 -12.28
N PRO A 322 -19.52 -16.32 -13.23
CA PRO A 322 -19.43 -17.26 -14.35
C PRO A 322 -18.13 -17.04 -15.15
N GLY A 323 -17.23 -18.04 -15.16
CA GLY A 323 -15.91 -17.88 -15.78
C GLY A 323 -15.93 -17.75 -17.31
N SER A 324 -17.02 -18.15 -17.97
CA SER A 324 -17.22 -17.86 -19.39
C SER A 324 -18.69 -17.94 -19.74
N SER A 325 -19.14 -17.03 -20.60
CA SER A 325 -20.52 -17.01 -21.12
C SER A 325 -20.90 -18.26 -21.94
N ILE A 326 -19.93 -19.07 -22.39
CA ILE A 326 -20.16 -20.23 -23.27
C ILE A 326 -19.71 -21.57 -22.69
N MET A 327 -18.96 -21.59 -21.57
CA MET A 327 -18.38 -22.83 -21.00
C MET A 327 -18.83 -23.04 -19.54
N PRO A 328 -19.95 -23.76 -19.32
CA PRO A 328 -20.38 -24.15 -17.97
C PRO A 328 -19.31 -24.97 -17.24
N GLY A 329 -19.08 -24.67 -15.95
CA GLY A 329 -18.12 -25.38 -15.10
C GLY A 329 -16.65 -24.96 -15.26
N LYS A 330 -16.35 -23.92 -16.06
CA LYS A 330 -15.04 -23.27 -16.08
C LYS A 330 -15.03 -22.09 -15.11
N ILE A 331 -14.09 -22.11 -14.17
CA ILE A 331 -13.88 -21.04 -13.17
C ILE A 331 -12.55 -20.35 -13.47
N ASN A 332 -12.60 -19.04 -13.71
CA ASN A 332 -11.38 -18.26 -13.91
C ASN A 332 -10.88 -17.73 -12.55
N PRO A 333 -9.55 -17.65 -12.35
CA PRO A 333 -8.96 -17.12 -11.12
C PRO A 333 -8.94 -15.57 -11.11
N THR A 334 -10.10 -14.93 -11.24
CA THR A 334 -10.25 -13.47 -11.44
C THR A 334 -9.61 -12.63 -10.34
N GLN A 335 -9.70 -13.07 -9.07
CA GLN A 335 -9.02 -12.39 -7.95
C GLN A 335 -7.49 -12.48 -8.06
N CYS A 336 -6.95 -13.60 -8.57
CA CYS A 336 -5.52 -13.72 -8.82
C CYS A 336 -5.09 -12.76 -9.94
N GLU A 337 -5.87 -12.68 -11.02
CA GLU A 337 -5.63 -11.76 -12.13
C GLU A 337 -5.61 -10.31 -11.65
N ALA A 338 -6.62 -9.89 -10.88
CA ALA A 338 -6.69 -8.55 -10.29
C ALA A 338 -5.47 -8.23 -9.41
N LEU A 339 -5.11 -9.12 -8.47
CA LEU A 339 -3.97 -8.90 -7.58
C LEU A 339 -2.63 -8.84 -8.35
N THR A 340 -2.47 -9.62 -9.42
CA THR A 340 -1.26 -9.52 -10.26
C THR A 340 -1.19 -8.22 -11.05
N MET A 341 -2.33 -7.67 -11.52
CA MET A 341 -2.36 -6.35 -12.17
C MET A 341 -2.05 -5.22 -11.18
N VAL A 342 -2.58 -5.31 -9.95
CA VAL A 342 -2.22 -4.39 -8.84
C VAL A 342 -0.72 -4.41 -8.61
N ALA A 343 -0.11 -5.59 -8.53
CA ALA A 343 1.34 -5.70 -8.35
C ALA A 343 2.13 -5.02 -9.48
N VAL A 344 1.73 -5.20 -10.74
CA VAL A 344 2.36 -4.48 -11.88
C VAL A 344 2.27 -2.96 -11.71
N GLN A 345 1.10 -2.44 -11.31
CA GLN A 345 0.91 -1.00 -11.09
C GLN A 345 1.83 -0.47 -9.97
N VAL A 346 1.94 -1.20 -8.86
CA VAL A 346 2.84 -0.83 -7.75
C VAL A 346 4.31 -0.79 -8.19
N PHE A 347 4.75 -1.71 -9.04
CA PHE A 347 6.09 -1.65 -9.62
C PHE A 347 6.27 -0.38 -10.46
N GLY A 348 5.30 0.00 -11.28
CA GLY A 348 5.34 1.24 -12.05
C GLY A 348 5.39 2.49 -11.16
N ASN A 349 4.54 2.52 -10.11
CA ASN A 349 4.48 3.60 -9.15
C ASN A 349 5.79 3.77 -8.39
N ASP A 350 6.44 2.68 -7.98
CA ASP A 350 7.74 2.74 -7.32
C ASP A 350 8.83 3.36 -8.20
N HIS A 351 8.86 3.04 -9.49
CA HIS A 351 9.82 3.66 -10.40
C HIS A 351 9.55 5.15 -10.57
N ALA A 352 8.28 5.57 -10.60
CA ALA A 352 7.92 7.00 -10.62
C ALA A 352 8.38 7.71 -9.34
N VAL A 353 8.17 7.11 -8.15
CA VAL A 353 8.62 7.65 -6.86
C VAL A 353 10.14 7.72 -6.80
N ALA A 354 10.84 6.65 -7.15
CA ALA A 354 12.30 6.58 -7.11
C ALA A 354 12.94 7.62 -8.05
N PHE A 355 12.42 7.73 -9.27
CA PHE A 355 12.91 8.73 -10.23
C PHE A 355 12.64 10.16 -9.74
N ALA A 356 11.43 10.45 -9.25
CA ALA A 356 11.09 11.74 -8.67
C ALA A 356 11.95 12.09 -7.45
N GLY A 357 12.26 11.10 -6.60
CA GLY A 357 13.14 11.25 -5.45
C GLY A 357 14.55 11.69 -5.82
N SER A 358 15.08 11.20 -6.95
CA SER A 358 16.42 11.56 -7.42
C SER A 358 16.54 12.95 -8.04
N GLN A 359 15.42 13.64 -8.31
CA GLN A 359 15.42 14.95 -8.98
C GLN A 359 15.51 16.16 -8.03
N GLY A 360 15.97 15.98 -6.79
CA GLY A 360 16.16 17.10 -5.85
C GLY A 360 17.17 18.13 -6.38
N ASN A 361 16.85 19.42 -6.25
CA ASN A 361 17.78 20.50 -6.61
C ASN A 361 17.97 21.45 -5.43
N PHE A 362 19.22 21.60 -4.98
CA PHE A 362 19.59 22.50 -3.90
C PHE A 362 18.75 22.26 -2.63
N GLN A 363 17.99 23.26 -2.16
CA GLN A 363 17.26 23.20 -0.88
C GLN A 363 15.86 22.57 -0.97
N LEU A 364 15.38 22.18 -2.15
CA LEU A 364 14.02 21.66 -2.29
C LEU A 364 13.88 20.62 -3.41
N ASN A 365 13.37 19.43 -3.09
CA ASN A 365 12.82 18.54 -4.11
C ASN A 365 11.39 18.99 -4.45
N VAL A 366 11.16 19.30 -5.73
CA VAL A 366 9.91 19.82 -6.30
C VAL A 366 9.14 18.75 -7.08
N PHE A 367 9.21 17.49 -6.65
CA PHE A 367 8.38 16.41 -7.17
C PHE A 367 7.49 15.83 -6.06
N LYS A 368 7.20 16.64 -5.02
CA LYS A 368 6.48 16.20 -3.81
C LYS A 368 5.09 15.62 -4.14
N PRO A 369 4.25 16.29 -4.97
CA PRO A 369 2.92 15.78 -5.30
C PRO A 369 2.93 14.41 -5.99
N VAL A 370 3.79 14.22 -6.99
CA VAL A 370 3.80 12.96 -7.75
C VAL A 370 4.32 11.80 -6.91
N MET A 371 5.30 12.03 -6.02
CA MET A 371 5.72 11.02 -5.05
C MET A 371 4.58 10.64 -4.12
N LEU A 372 3.88 11.62 -3.54
CA LEU A 372 2.75 11.38 -2.64
C LEU A 372 1.63 10.60 -3.32
N HIS A 373 1.25 10.99 -4.54
CA HIS A 373 0.19 10.31 -5.27
C HIS A 373 0.51 8.83 -5.52
N ASN A 374 1.70 8.53 -6.03
CA ASN A 374 2.08 7.16 -6.40
C ASN A 374 2.22 6.23 -5.18
N ILE A 375 2.74 6.74 -4.05
CA ILE A 375 2.83 5.91 -2.84
C ILE A 375 1.44 5.66 -2.23
N LEU A 376 0.56 6.66 -2.20
CA LEU A 376 -0.81 6.47 -1.69
C LEU A 376 -1.65 5.58 -2.61
N GLU A 377 -1.52 5.71 -3.94
CA GLU A 377 -2.18 4.81 -4.90
C GLU A 377 -1.69 3.37 -4.68
N SER A 378 -0.39 3.16 -4.48
CA SER A 378 0.18 1.84 -4.18
C SER A 378 -0.37 1.24 -2.89
N ILE A 379 -0.46 2.04 -1.81
CA ILE A 379 -1.01 1.60 -0.53
C ILE A 379 -2.49 1.21 -0.68
N ALA A 380 -3.29 2.05 -1.35
CA ALA A 380 -4.71 1.79 -1.56
C ALA A 380 -4.93 0.52 -2.41
N LEU A 381 -4.27 0.41 -3.57
CA LEU A 381 -4.40 -0.73 -4.46
C LEU A 381 -3.97 -2.04 -3.80
N LEU A 382 -2.85 -2.05 -3.07
CA LEU A 382 -2.42 -3.23 -2.32
C LEU A 382 -3.42 -3.60 -1.23
N SER A 383 -3.88 -2.63 -0.44
CA SER A 383 -4.82 -2.88 0.65
C SER A 383 -6.13 -3.48 0.13
N ASP A 384 -6.70 -2.86 -0.89
CA ASP A 384 -7.99 -3.26 -1.48
C ASP A 384 -7.84 -4.60 -2.23
N GLY A 385 -6.75 -4.78 -2.99
CA GLY A 385 -6.45 -6.01 -3.70
C GLY A 385 -6.20 -7.20 -2.77
N LEU A 386 -5.46 -7.00 -1.67
CA LEU A 386 -5.25 -8.03 -0.64
C LEU A 386 -6.55 -8.38 0.08
N HIS A 387 -7.37 -7.38 0.41
CA HIS A 387 -8.66 -7.60 1.07
C HIS A 387 -9.63 -8.38 0.16
N ALA A 388 -9.74 -7.99 -1.10
CA ALA A 388 -10.58 -8.68 -2.09
C ALA A 388 -10.08 -10.11 -2.35
N PHE A 389 -8.77 -10.28 -2.56
CA PHE A 389 -8.16 -11.58 -2.73
C PHE A 389 -8.38 -12.48 -1.52
N ASN A 390 -8.28 -11.94 -0.30
CA ASN A 390 -8.54 -12.72 0.90
C ASN A 390 -10.00 -13.20 0.95
N SER A 391 -10.93 -12.25 0.84
CA SER A 391 -12.37 -12.48 1.04
C SER A 391 -12.98 -13.35 -0.05
N PHE A 392 -12.56 -13.17 -1.29
CA PHE A 392 -13.18 -13.80 -2.46
C PHE A 392 -12.31 -14.90 -3.09
N CYS A 393 -11.13 -15.20 -2.55
CA CYS A 393 -10.29 -16.30 -3.03
C CYS A 393 -9.71 -17.10 -1.87
N ALA A 394 -8.81 -16.51 -1.08
CA ALA A 394 -7.98 -17.23 -0.11
C ALA A 394 -8.79 -18.02 0.93
N VAL A 395 -9.82 -17.39 1.51
CA VAL A 395 -10.72 -18.03 2.50
C VAL A 395 -11.40 -19.28 1.94
N GLY A 396 -11.67 -19.32 0.63
CA GLY A 396 -12.35 -20.44 -0.02
C GLY A 396 -11.44 -21.46 -0.71
N ILE A 397 -10.11 -21.31 -0.62
CA ILE A 397 -9.19 -22.31 -1.17
C ILE A 397 -9.41 -23.66 -0.47
N ALA A 398 -9.49 -24.74 -1.25
CA ALA A 398 -9.58 -26.10 -0.74
C ALA A 398 -8.75 -27.09 -1.59
N PRO A 399 -8.18 -28.15 -1.00
CA PRO A 399 -7.43 -29.16 -1.73
C PRO A 399 -8.35 -30.10 -2.51
N ASN A 400 -8.01 -30.36 -3.77
CA ASN A 400 -8.64 -31.42 -4.57
C ASN A 400 -7.93 -32.75 -4.33
N LEU A 401 -8.29 -33.43 -3.24
CA LEU A 401 -7.62 -34.66 -2.79
C LEU A 401 -7.55 -35.74 -3.87
N ARG A 402 -8.58 -35.84 -4.72
CA ARG A 402 -8.58 -36.80 -5.84
C ARG A 402 -7.47 -36.50 -6.84
N LYS A 403 -7.34 -35.23 -7.25
CA LYS A 403 -6.35 -34.83 -8.26
C LYS A 403 -4.93 -34.83 -7.68
N ILE A 404 -4.78 -34.39 -6.43
CA ILE A 404 -3.52 -34.48 -5.69
C ILE A 404 -3.04 -35.92 -5.64
N LYS A 405 -3.90 -36.87 -5.22
CA LYS A 405 -3.54 -38.29 -5.20
C LYS A 405 -3.14 -38.80 -6.57
N GLN A 406 -3.90 -38.47 -7.62
CA GLN A 406 -3.57 -38.88 -8.99
C GLN A 406 -2.20 -38.37 -9.44
N ASN A 407 -1.87 -37.11 -9.14
CA ASN A 407 -0.58 -36.54 -9.51
C ASN A 407 0.56 -37.18 -8.70
N LEU A 408 0.34 -37.43 -7.40
CA LEU A 408 1.33 -38.07 -6.53
C LEU A 408 1.62 -39.52 -6.94
N ASP A 409 0.57 -40.31 -7.20
CA ASP A 409 0.70 -41.70 -7.67
C ASP A 409 1.42 -41.78 -9.04
N GLY A 410 1.23 -40.77 -9.88
CA GLY A 410 1.86 -40.68 -11.20
C GLY A 410 3.30 -40.15 -11.19
N SER A 411 3.78 -39.64 -10.05
CA SER A 411 5.09 -38.99 -10.00
C SER A 411 6.23 -40.00 -9.96
N LEU A 412 7.18 -39.85 -10.87
CA LEU A 412 8.41 -40.64 -10.88
C LEU A 412 9.42 -40.19 -9.81
N MET A 413 9.17 -39.07 -9.13
CA MET A 413 10.11 -38.50 -8.16
C MET A 413 10.06 -39.16 -6.78
N LEU A 414 9.04 -39.99 -6.52
CA LEU A 414 8.99 -40.85 -5.32
C LEU A 414 10.16 -41.84 -5.27
N VAL A 415 10.80 -42.13 -6.42
CA VAL A 415 12.00 -42.95 -6.53
C VAL A 415 13.16 -42.46 -5.66
N THR A 416 13.18 -41.17 -5.32
CA THR A 416 14.24 -40.57 -4.49
C THR A 416 14.28 -41.14 -3.08
N ALA A 417 13.17 -41.69 -2.58
CA ALA A 417 13.10 -42.41 -1.31
C ALA A 417 13.94 -43.70 -1.31
N LEU A 418 14.23 -44.28 -2.48
CA LEU A 418 15.05 -45.49 -2.59
C LEU A 418 16.56 -45.21 -2.45
N ASN A 419 17.00 -43.95 -2.62
CA ASN A 419 18.42 -43.60 -2.64
C ASN A 419 19.20 -44.09 -1.39
N PRO A 420 18.70 -43.94 -0.14
CA PRO A 420 19.41 -44.42 1.05
C PRO A 420 19.52 -45.95 1.15
N HIS A 421 18.66 -46.69 0.44
CA HIS A 421 18.56 -48.14 0.52
C HIS A 421 19.37 -48.85 -0.58
N ILE A 422 19.31 -48.33 -1.81
CA ILE A 422 19.87 -49.00 -3.00
C ILE A 422 20.83 -48.12 -3.83
N GLY A 423 21.09 -46.90 -3.36
CA GLY A 423 21.96 -45.93 -4.02
C GLY A 423 21.30 -45.17 -5.17
N TYR A 424 21.90 -44.04 -5.53
CA TYR A 424 21.39 -43.13 -6.57
C TYR A 424 21.35 -43.78 -7.96
N GLU A 425 22.41 -44.48 -8.38
CA GLU A 425 22.50 -45.05 -9.73
C GLU A 425 21.40 -46.09 -10.01
N THR A 426 21.08 -46.92 -9.01
CA THR A 426 20.01 -47.91 -9.10
C THR A 426 18.65 -47.22 -9.19
N SER A 427 18.39 -46.24 -8.32
CA SER A 427 17.16 -45.45 -8.31
C SER A 427 16.94 -44.69 -9.63
N ALA A 428 17.99 -44.12 -10.21
CA ALA A 428 17.93 -43.46 -11.51
C ALA A 428 17.57 -44.45 -12.65
N LYS A 429 18.12 -45.68 -12.63
CA LYS A 429 17.76 -46.72 -13.60
C LYS A 429 16.29 -47.15 -13.45
N ILE A 430 15.80 -47.29 -12.22
CA ILE A 430 14.39 -47.60 -11.93
C ILE A 430 13.48 -46.51 -12.51
N SER A 431 13.76 -45.23 -12.24
CA SER A 431 12.97 -44.11 -12.75
C SER A 431 12.97 -44.02 -14.28
N LEU A 432 14.14 -44.19 -14.91
CA LEU A 432 14.27 -44.21 -16.37
C LEU A 432 13.54 -45.38 -17.01
N MET A 433 13.55 -46.56 -16.38
CA MET A 433 12.79 -47.72 -16.84
C MET A 433 11.28 -47.46 -16.71
N ALA A 434 10.82 -46.97 -15.55
CA ALA A 434 9.43 -46.61 -15.31
C ALA A 434 8.91 -45.65 -16.40
N TYR A 435 9.69 -44.62 -16.72
CA TYR A 435 9.37 -43.66 -17.76
C TYR A 435 9.35 -44.28 -19.17
N ARG A 436 10.39 -45.03 -19.55
CA ARG A 436 10.54 -45.55 -20.93
C ARG A 436 9.57 -46.67 -21.27
N GLU A 437 9.18 -47.46 -20.28
CA GLU A 437 8.31 -48.62 -20.45
C GLU A 437 6.87 -48.36 -19.98
N ASP A 438 6.53 -47.10 -19.62
CA ASP A 438 5.20 -46.67 -19.16
C ASP A 438 4.65 -47.56 -18.02
N MET A 439 5.45 -47.72 -16.95
CA MET A 439 5.09 -48.53 -15.79
C MET A 439 5.20 -47.77 -14.48
N THR A 440 4.62 -48.33 -13.42
CA THR A 440 4.74 -47.76 -12.09
C THR A 440 6.19 -47.87 -11.56
N LEU A 441 6.58 -46.95 -10.67
CA LEU A 441 7.87 -47.05 -9.98
C LEU A 441 8.02 -48.37 -9.22
N ARG A 442 6.92 -48.89 -8.65
CA ARG A 442 6.90 -50.14 -7.91
C ARG A 442 7.24 -51.32 -8.81
N ASP A 443 6.58 -51.41 -9.98
CA ASP A 443 6.84 -52.47 -10.95
C ASP A 443 8.27 -52.42 -11.50
N ALA A 444 8.78 -51.21 -11.78
CA ALA A 444 10.15 -51.00 -12.18
C ALA A 444 11.13 -51.43 -11.07
N ALA A 445 10.90 -51.04 -9.82
CA ALA A 445 11.77 -51.37 -8.69
C ALA A 445 11.87 -52.89 -8.46
N MET A 446 10.77 -53.63 -8.65
CA MET A 446 10.74 -55.09 -8.57
C MET A 446 11.66 -55.77 -9.59
N LYS A 447 11.85 -55.19 -10.79
CA LYS A 447 12.80 -55.69 -11.79
C LYS A 447 14.27 -55.47 -11.38
N PHE A 448 14.53 -54.60 -10.41
CA PHE A 448 15.85 -54.33 -9.85
C PHE A 448 16.08 -54.97 -8.47
N GLY A 449 15.21 -55.90 -8.05
CA GLY A 449 15.40 -56.68 -6.83
C GLY A 449 14.86 -56.05 -5.56
N VAL A 450 14.10 -54.95 -5.65
CA VAL A 450 13.34 -54.38 -4.52
C VAL A 450 12.03 -55.15 -4.40
N SER A 451 11.77 -55.80 -3.26
CA SER A 451 10.50 -56.50 -3.08
C SER A 451 9.33 -55.50 -3.03
N GLY A 452 8.12 -55.96 -3.31
CA GLY A 452 6.93 -55.10 -3.18
C GLY A 452 6.75 -54.58 -1.74
N GLU A 453 7.05 -55.41 -0.75
CA GLU A 453 6.98 -55.03 0.67
C GLU A 453 8.03 -53.98 1.03
N ASP A 454 9.28 -54.14 0.55
CA ASP A 454 10.34 -53.15 0.74
C ASP A 454 9.97 -51.82 0.08
N PHE A 455 9.44 -51.85 -1.14
CA PHE A 455 9.00 -50.64 -1.83
C PHE A 455 7.93 -49.91 -1.04
N ASP A 456 6.90 -50.63 -0.60
CA ASP A 456 5.77 -50.05 0.16
C ASP A 456 6.23 -49.52 1.54
N ALA A 457 7.26 -50.13 2.13
CA ALA A 457 7.87 -49.69 3.38
C ALA A 457 8.77 -48.46 3.22
N TRP A 458 9.55 -48.39 2.14
CA TRP A 458 10.55 -47.33 1.92
C TRP A 458 9.95 -46.09 1.23
N VAL A 459 9.01 -46.27 0.31
CA VAL A 459 8.43 -45.18 -0.49
C VAL A 459 7.14 -44.68 0.13
N ARG A 460 7.28 -43.91 1.21
CA ARG A 460 6.16 -43.31 1.94
C ARG A 460 6.17 -41.80 1.75
N PRO A 461 5.26 -41.21 0.95
CA PRO A 461 5.27 -39.77 0.66
C PRO A 461 5.29 -38.88 1.90
N GLY A 462 4.65 -39.30 3.00
CA GLY A 462 4.67 -38.56 4.26
C GLY A 462 6.06 -38.46 4.88
N ASP A 463 6.83 -39.54 4.82
CA ASP A 463 8.21 -39.60 5.35
C ASP A 463 9.20 -38.81 4.47
N MET A 464 8.80 -38.46 3.24
CA MET A 464 9.59 -37.66 2.30
C MET A 464 9.40 -36.14 2.46
N THR A 465 8.60 -35.69 3.42
CA THR A 465 8.33 -34.27 3.66
C THR A 465 9.18 -33.65 4.77
N HIS A 466 10.08 -34.43 5.37
CA HIS A 466 10.94 -34.01 6.46
C HIS A 466 12.30 -34.74 6.41
N PRO A 467 13.34 -34.26 7.12
CA PRO A 467 14.61 -34.97 7.22
C PRO A 467 14.42 -36.37 7.82
N LEU A 468 15.25 -37.32 7.38
CA LEU A 468 15.28 -38.67 7.97
C LEU A 468 15.56 -38.58 9.48
N ALA A 469 14.72 -39.22 10.29
CA ALA A 469 15.04 -39.47 11.69
C ALA A 469 16.26 -40.42 11.75
N GLY A 470 17.30 -40.00 12.47
CA GLY A 470 18.57 -40.74 12.60
C GLY A 470 18.47 -41.99 13.47
#